data_AF-A0A1I5T811-F1
#
_entry.id   AF-A0A1I5T811-F1
#
_cell.length_a   1.000
_cell.length_b   1.000
_cell.length_c   1.000
_cell.angle_alpha   90.00
_cell.angle_beta   90.00
_cell.angle_gamma   90.00
#
_symmetry.space_group_name_H-M   'P 1'
#
loop_
_entity.id
_entity.type
_entity.pdbx_description
1 polymer ?
#
loop_
_entity_poly.entity_id
_entity_poly.type
_entity_poly.pdbx_seq_one_letter_code
_entity_poly.pdbx_strand_id
1 'polypeptide(L)'
;MTTLAQAVAKVQRTQRRSKKPLAVILAGHNGSGKSTMWRRYLSSSFQIPLVNADRMMLSILPEPDGHGKLTKWAQELRDTDESWMKVAQKGVEAFVGQAMARGVPFAMETVFSYWEELPDGTVKSKIHLIREMQQAGYFVMLFFVGLSNVQLSIGRVVTRIAEGGHAVGVDKLIDRFPRTQKAIATA
;
A
#
# COMPACT_ATOMS: atom_id res chain seq x y z
N MET A 1 21.56 13.81 13.60
CA MET A 1 20.63 12.73 13.20
C MET A 1 20.24 12.94 11.75
N THR A 2 20.27 11.90 10.91
CA THR A 2 19.84 11.96 9.50
C THR A 2 18.31 12.00 9.43
N THR A 3 17.73 12.96 8.69
CA THR A 3 16.28 13.02 8.50
C THR A 3 15.80 12.01 7.46
N LEU A 4 14.50 11.66 7.48
CA LEU A 4 13.90 10.81 6.44
C LEU A 4 14.17 11.38 5.03
N ALA A 5 14.02 12.69 4.85
CA ALA A 5 14.28 13.35 3.57
C ALA A 5 15.74 13.17 3.10
N GLN A 6 16.71 13.29 4.02
CA GLN A 6 18.12 13.09 3.70
C GLN A 6 18.42 11.62 3.33
N ALA A 7 17.83 10.66 4.04
CA ALA A 7 17.97 9.25 3.74
C ALA A 7 17.38 8.91 2.35
N VAL A 8 16.16 9.38 2.06
CA VAL A 8 15.50 9.19 0.77
C VAL A 8 16.32 9.84 -0.36
N ALA A 9 16.80 11.07 -0.17
CA ALA A 9 17.61 11.76 -1.16
C ALA A 9 18.91 11.00 -1.50
N LYS A 10 19.54 10.35 -0.51
CA LYS A 10 20.74 9.52 -0.73
C LYS A 10 20.41 8.32 -1.62
N VAL A 11 19.32 7.59 -1.33
CA VAL A 11 18.91 6.43 -2.12
C VAL A 11 18.45 6.83 -3.52
N GLN A 12 17.74 7.95 -3.67
CA GLN A 12 17.34 8.50 -4.96
C GLN A 12 18.55 8.85 -5.85
N ARG A 13 19.66 9.36 -5.30
CA ARG A 13 20.88 9.59 -6.08
C ARG A 13 21.45 8.28 -6.65
N THR A 14 21.44 7.21 -5.87
CA THR A 14 21.84 5.87 -6.35
C THR A 14 20.92 5.39 -7.45
N GLN A 15 19.60 5.54 -7.28
CA GLN A 15 18.63 5.20 -8.31
C GLN A 15 18.87 5.97 -9.62
N ARG A 16 19.05 7.30 -9.56
CA ARG A 16 19.32 8.14 -10.74
C ARG A 16 20.59 7.71 -11.47
N ARG A 17 21.66 7.36 -10.76
CA ARG A 17 22.91 6.84 -11.35
C ARG A 17 22.72 5.52 -12.07
N SER A 18 21.86 4.65 -11.55
CA SER A 18 21.57 3.36 -12.18
C SER A 18 20.74 3.47 -13.48
N LYS A 19 20.12 4.64 -13.73
CA LYS A 19 19.18 4.90 -14.84
C LYS A 19 17.97 3.96 -14.90
N LYS A 20 17.77 3.10 -13.89
CA LYS A 20 16.63 2.20 -13.78
C LYS A 20 15.35 2.98 -13.44
N PRO A 21 14.18 2.62 -13.99
CA PRO A 21 12.92 3.21 -13.55
C PRO A 21 12.65 2.88 -12.07
N LEU A 22 11.96 3.77 -11.37
CA LEU A 22 11.73 3.67 -9.94
C LEU A 22 10.38 3.02 -9.63
N ALA A 23 10.39 1.97 -8.82
CA ALA A 23 9.20 1.42 -8.17
C ALA A 23 9.29 1.64 -6.67
N VAL A 24 8.30 2.31 -6.07
CA VAL A 24 8.23 2.51 -4.62
C VAL A 24 7.11 1.67 -4.03
N ILE A 25 7.38 0.91 -2.99
CA ILE A 25 6.39 0.09 -2.29
C ILE A 25 6.25 0.62 -0.86
N LEU A 26 5.05 1.07 -0.50
CA LEU A 26 4.68 1.39 0.88
C LEU A 26 3.90 0.21 1.47
N ALA A 27 4.59 -0.57 2.29
CA ALA A 27 4.07 -1.76 2.96
C ALA A 27 3.80 -1.49 4.45
N GLY A 28 2.89 -2.26 5.05
CA GLY A 28 2.65 -2.23 6.50
C GLY A 28 1.18 -2.25 6.91
N HIS A 29 0.94 -2.41 8.20
CA HIS A 29 -0.38 -2.64 8.79
C HIS A 29 -1.40 -1.55 8.44
N ASN A 30 -2.69 -1.91 8.45
CA ASN A 30 -3.76 -0.92 8.50
C ASN A 30 -3.54 0.01 9.71
N GLY A 31 -3.88 1.30 9.57
CA GLY A 31 -3.67 2.27 10.64
C GLY A 31 -2.21 2.66 10.92
N SER A 32 -1.18 2.06 10.30
CA SER A 32 0.22 2.38 10.67
C SER A 32 0.70 3.77 10.25
N GLY A 33 0.05 4.38 9.26
CA GLY A 33 0.36 5.73 8.77
C GLY A 33 1.04 5.79 7.40
N LYS A 34 1.04 4.69 6.62
CA LYS A 34 1.58 4.64 5.25
C LYS A 34 1.14 5.81 4.36
N SER A 35 -0.17 6.04 4.23
CA SER A 35 -0.69 7.11 3.38
C SER A 35 -0.34 8.51 3.90
N THR A 36 -0.20 8.66 5.22
CA THR A 36 0.28 9.92 5.84
C THR A 36 1.76 10.13 5.53
N MET A 37 2.58 9.07 5.64
CA MET A 37 4.00 9.12 5.28
C MET A 37 4.18 9.53 3.81
N TRP A 38 3.41 8.90 2.91
CA TRP A 38 3.42 9.24 1.49
C TRP A 38 3.09 10.72 1.26
N ARG A 39 1.90 11.16 1.71
CA ARG A 39 1.39 12.51 1.44
C ARG A 39 2.30 13.58 2.02
N ARG A 40 2.74 13.42 3.28
CA ARG A 40 3.45 14.48 4.00
C ARG A 40 4.96 14.55 3.71
N TYR A 41 5.60 13.42 3.39
CA TYR A 41 7.07 13.37 3.34
C TYR A 41 7.66 12.84 2.03
N LEU A 42 6.95 11.99 1.30
CA LEU A 42 7.52 11.28 0.15
C LEU A 42 7.04 11.81 -1.19
N SER A 43 5.75 12.16 -1.31
CA SER A 43 5.11 12.49 -2.59
C SER A 43 5.78 13.65 -3.34
N SER A 44 6.07 14.77 -2.66
CA SER A 44 6.76 15.92 -3.27
C SER A 44 8.19 15.63 -3.72
N SER A 45 8.86 14.68 -3.06
CA SER A 45 10.24 14.30 -3.38
C SER A 45 10.33 13.29 -4.52
N PHE A 46 9.35 12.40 -4.64
CA PHE A 46 9.31 11.38 -5.70
C PHE A 46 8.61 11.87 -6.96
N GLN A 47 7.51 12.62 -6.84
CA GLN A 47 6.71 13.12 -7.96
C GLN A 47 6.23 12.01 -8.91
N ILE A 48 5.84 10.86 -8.37
CA ILE A 48 5.31 9.71 -9.11
C ILE A 48 3.89 9.36 -8.64
N PRO A 49 3.05 8.71 -9.48
CA PRO A 49 1.71 8.28 -9.07
C PRO A 49 1.74 7.24 -7.95
N LEU A 50 0.76 7.29 -7.03
CA LEU A 50 0.54 6.25 -6.02
C LEU A 50 -0.69 5.41 -6.37
N VAL A 51 -0.45 4.13 -6.67
CA VAL A 51 -1.48 3.11 -6.94
C VAL A 51 -1.92 2.47 -5.61
N ASN A 52 -3.21 2.51 -5.30
CA ASN A 52 -3.76 1.99 -4.05
C ASN A 52 -5.22 1.55 -4.23
N ALA A 53 -5.58 0.41 -3.65
CA ALA A 53 -6.91 -0.18 -3.83
C ALA A 53 -8.01 0.71 -3.23
N ASP A 54 -7.83 1.25 -2.04
CA ASP A 54 -8.82 2.14 -1.40
C ASP A 54 -9.03 3.40 -2.24
N ARG A 55 -7.97 3.96 -2.83
CA ARG A 55 -8.07 5.12 -3.74
C ARG A 55 -8.78 4.78 -5.05
N MET A 56 -8.54 3.59 -5.61
CA MET A 56 -9.27 3.12 -6.79
C MET A 56 -10.75 2.94 -6.48
N MET A 57 -11.07 2.36 -5.32
CA MET A 57 -12.43 2.24 -4.82
C MET A 57 -13.11 3.61 -4.71
N LEU A 58 -12.42 4.60 -4.11
CA LEU A 58 -12.95 5.95 -3.99
C LEU A 58 -13.13 6.65 -5.35
N SER A 59 -12.31 6.34 -6.36
CA SER A 59 -12.40 6.97 -7.69
C SER A 59 -13.63 6.58 -8.51
N ILE A 60 -14.34 5.52 -8.11
CA ILE A 60 -15.58 5.07 -8.78
C ILE A 60 -16.84 5.42 -7.97
N LEU A 61 -16.68 6.01 -6.79
CA LEU A 61 -17.78 6.42 -5.92
C LEU A 61 -18.09 7.92 -6.14
N PRO A 62 -19.29 8.39 -5.75
CA PRO A 62 -19.58 9.81 -5.72
C PRO A 62 -18.54 10.57 -4.89
N GLU A 63 -18.25 11.80 -5.31
CA GLU A 63 -17.35 12.66 -4.57
C GLU A 63 -17.86 12.89 -3.13
N PRO A 64 -16.97 12.88 -2.13
CA PRO A 64 -17.34 13.26 -0.79
C PRO A 64 -17.85 14.71 -0.73
N ASP A 65 -18.70 15.01 0.25
CA ASP A 65 -19.14 16.38 0.51
C ASP A 65 -18.00 17.30 0.99
N GLY A 66 -18.30 18.57 1.25
CA GLY A 66 -17.33 19.55 1.76
C GLY A 66 -16.70 19.19 3.11
N HIS A 67 -17.21 18.17 3.81
CA HIS A 67 -16.67 17.64 5.05
C HIS A 67 -15.95 16.29 4.86
N GLY A 68 -15.78 15.83 3.62
CA GLY A 68 -15.11 14.57 3.29
C GLY A 68 -15.97 13.33 3.52
N LYS A 69 -17.30 13.47 3.66
CA LYS A 69 -18.20 12.34 3.88
C LYS A 69 -18.82 11.84 2.58
N LEU A 70 -18.83 10.53 2.42
CA LEU A 70 -19.54 9.85 1.34
C LEU A 70 -21.04 9.77 1.65
N THR A 71 -21.86 9.60 0.61
CA THR A 71 -23.26 9.20 0.79
C THR A 71 -23.32 7.84 1.50
N LYS A 72 -24.43 7.57 2.21
CA LYS A 72 -24.58 6.34 3.02
C LYS A 72 -24.35 5.07 2.19
N TRP A 73 -24.93 4.97 1.00
CA TRP A 73 -24.78 3.79 0.14
C TRP A 73 -23.34 3.62 -0.36
N ALA A 74 -22.64 4.71 -0.67
CA ALA A 74 -21.26 4.67 -1.16
C ALA A 74 -20.29 4.26 -0.04
N GLN A 75 -20.54 4.73 1.19
CA GLN A 75 -19.79 4.30 2.37
C GLN A 75 -20.02 2.81 2.65
N GLU A 76 -21.26 2.35 2.61
CA GLU A 76 -21.61 0.94 2.83
C GLU A 76 -20.92 0.05 1.78
N LEU A 77 -21.05 0.39 0.49
CA LEU A 77 -20.41 -0.35 -0.58
C LEU A 77 -18.88 -0.38 -0.46
N ARG A 78 -18.24 0.74 -0.07
CA ARG A 78 -16.79 0.80 0.20
C ARG A 78 -16.35 -0.12 1.35
N ASP A 79 -17.15 -0.20 2.40
CA ASP A 79 -16.75 -0.82 3.67
C ASP A 79 -17.15 -2.29 3.78
N THR A 80 -18.20 -2.73 3.08
CA THR A 80 -18.77 -4.09 3.22
C THR A 80 -18.71 -4.94 1.95
N ASP A 81 -18.65 -4.35 0.75
CA ASP A 81 -18.70 -5.12 -0.50
C ASP A 81 -17.35 -5.75 -0.86
N GLU A 82 -17.25 -7.06 -0.65
CA GLU A 82 -16.01 -7.80 -0.94
C GLU A 82 -15.74 -7.96 -2.45
N SER A 83 -16.78 -7.95 -3.28
CA SER A 83 -16.65 -8.08 -4.73
C SER A 83 -15.99 -6.84 -5.32
N TRP A 84 -16.49 -5.66 -4.97
CA TRP A 84 -15.89 -4.39 -5.38
C TRP A 84 -14.49 -4.17 -4.79
N MET A 85 -14.25 -4.62 -3.54
CA MET A 85 -12.90 -4.62 -2.98
C MET A 85 -11.94 -5.49 -3.82
N LYS A 86 -12.36 -6.68 -4.28
CA LYS A 86 -11.56 -7.53 -5.18
C LYS A 86 -11.34 -6.88 -6.55
N VAL A 87 -12.35 -6.21 -7.11
CA VAL A 87 -12.22 -5.44 -8.36
C VAL A 87 -11.16 -4.35 -8.20
N ALA A 88 -11.20 -3.56 -7.14
CA ALA A 88 -10.20 -2.53 -6.87
C ALA A 88 -8.79 -3.12 -6.72
N GLN A 89 -8.64 -4.27 -6.05
CA GLN A 89 -7.36 -4.98 -5.94
C GLN A 89 -6.83 -5.45 -7.30
N LYS A 90 -7.70 -5.99 -8.15
CA LYS A 90 -7.34 -6.37 -9.53
C LYS A 90 -6.99 -5.17 -10.39
N GLY A 91 -7.66 -4.04 -10.18
CA GLY A 91 -7.30 -2.75 -10.78
C GLY A 91 -5.86 -2.34 -10.43
N VAL A 92 -5.45 -2.48 -9.16
CA VAL A 92 -4.07 -2.21 -8.73
C VAL A 92 -3.08 -3.11 -9.46
N GLU A 93 -3.36 -4.42 -9.52
CA GLU A 93 -2.51 -5.39 -10.23
C GLU A 93 -2.37 -5.02 -11.72
N ALA A 94 -3.48 -4.67 -12.38
CA ALA A 94 -3.48 -4.27 -13.78
C ALA A 94 -2.69 -2.97 -14.02
N PHE A 95 -2.89 -1.94 -13.19
CA PHE A 95 -2.17 -0.67 -13.30
C PHE A 95 -0.66 -0.86 -13.10
N VAL A 96 -0.26 -1.63 -12.08
CA VAL A 96 1.15 -1.95 -11.82
C VAL A 96 1.74 -2.73 -12.99
N GLY A 97 1.03 -3.73 -13.52
CA GLY A 97 1.47 -4.49 -14.70
C GLY A 97 1.66 -3.61 -15.94
N GLN A 98 0.74 -2.68 -16.20
CA GLN A 98 0.87 -1.73 -17.32
C GLN A 98 2.00 -0.73 -17.10
N ALA A 99 2.20 -0.24 -15.88
CA ALA A 99 3.32 0.64 -15.55
C ALA A 99 4.65 -0.09 -15.79
N MET A 100 4.76 -1.33 -15.33
CA MET A 100 5.91 -2.21 -15.57
C MET A 100 6.18 -2.42 -17.05
N ALA A 101 5.14 -2.77 -17.83
CA ALA A 101 5.26 -2.98 -19.27
C ALA A 101 5.71 -1.72 -20.04
N ARG A 102 5.35 -0.52 -19.55
CA ARG A 102 5.76 0.76 -20.14
C ARG A 102 7.06 1.32 -19.57
N GLY A 103 7.64 0.69 -18.54
CA GLY A 103 8.85 1.18 -17.88
C GLY A 103 8.68 2.52 -17.15
N VAL A 104 7.45 2.91 -16.80
CA VAL A 104 7.18 4.20 -16.16
C VAL A 104 7.29 4.11 -14.63
N PRO A 105 7.88 5.12 -13.95
CA PRO A 105 7.97 5.13 -12.49
C PRO A 105 6.61 5.13 -11.80
N PHE A 106 6.47 4.38 -10.71
CA PHE A 106 5.24 4.34 -9.93
C PHE A 106 5.51 4.04 -8.45
N ALA A 107 4.56 4.40 -7.60
CA ALA A 107 4.47 3.94 -6.23
C ALA A 107 3.22 3.07 -6.05
N MET A 108 3.27 2.13 -5.11
CA MET A 108 2.08 1.40 -4.66
C MET A 108 2.01 1.36 -3.13
N GLU A 109 0.80 1.43 -2.59
CA GLU A 109 0.54 1.21 -1.16
C GLU A 109 -0.23 -0.09 -0.94
N THR A 110 0.23 -0.91 -0.01
CA THR A 110 -0.35 -2.22 0.29
C THR A 110 -0.19 -2.59 1.76
N VAL A 111 -1.11 -3.41 2.29
CA VAL A 111 -0.94 -4.01 3.62
C VAL A 111 0.21 -5.02 3.62
N PHE A 112 0.50 -5.63 2.47
CA PHE A 112 1.54 -6.65 2.30
C PHE A 112 1.29 -7.91 3.14
N SER A 113 0.01 -8.27 3.35
CA SER A 113 -0.42 -9.36 4.23
C SER A 113 -0.74 -10.68 3.52
N TYR A 114 -0.50 -10.78 2.20
CA TYR A 114 -0.75 -12.04 1.49
C TYR A 114 0.38 -13.02 1.79
N TRP A 115 0.00 -14.17 2.35
CA TRP A 115 0.89 -15.24 2.75
C TRP A 115 0.11 -16.54 2.67
N GLU A 116 0.54 -17.44 1.80
CA GLU A 116 -0.05 -18.75 1.59
C GLU A 116 1.09 -19.76 1.46
N GLU A 117 1.11 -20.74 2.35
CA GLU A 117 2.04 -21.87 2.30
C GLU A 117 1.48 -22.91 1.33
N LEU A 118 2.28 -23.30 0.33
CA LEU A 118 1.90 -24.23 -0.71
C LEU A 118 2.33 -25.66 -0.35
N PRO A 119 1.68 -26.71 -0.92
CA PRO A 119 2.00 -28.10 -0.61
C PRO A 119 3.44 -28.52 -0.90
N ASP A 120 4.12 -27.80 -1.79
CA ASP A 120 5.53 -28.02 -2.16
C ASP A 120 6.53 -27.34 -1.20
N GLY A 121 6.03 -26.72 -0.11
CA GLY A 121 6.82 -26.00 0.88
C GLY A 121 7.20 -24.58 0.46
N THR A 122 6.77 -24.11 -0.72
CA THR A 122 6.99 -22.72 -1.13
C THR A 122 5.92 -21.79 -0.57
N VAL A 123 6.22 -20.49 -0.55
CA VAL A 123 5.28 -19.46 -0.07
C VAL A 123 4.84 -18.57 -1.21
N LYS A 124 3.53 -18.43 -1.38
CA LYS A 124 2.94 -17.42 -2.26
C LYS A 124 2.68 -16.14 -1.45
N SER A 125 3.43 -15.10 -1.78
CA SER A 125 3.39 -13.81 -1.07
C SER A 125 3.64 -12.66 -2.04
N LYS A 126 3.29 -11.43 -1.64
CA LYS A 126 3.60 -10.21 -2.41
C LYS A 126 5.10 -9.94 -2.55
N ILE A 127 5.96 -10.72 -1.89
CA ILE A 127 7.41 -10.72 -2.15
C ILE A 127 7.75 -11.05 -3.62
N HIS A 128 6.95 -11.90 -4.28
CA HIS A 128 7.16 -12.22 -5.69
C HIS A 128 7.04 -10.98 -6.58
N LEU A 129 6.15 -10.04 -6.24
CA LEU A 129 5.99 -8.79 -6.97
C LEU A 129 7.26 -7.90 -6.90
N ILE A 130 7.99 -7.92 -5.78
CA ILE A 130 9.29 -7.21 -5.68
C ILE A 130 10.29 -7.81 -6.65
N ARG A 131 10.37 -9.15 -6.71
CA ARG A 131 11.26 -9.87 -7.63
C ARG A 131 10.89 -9.61 -9.09
N GLU A 132 9.60 -9.63 -9.41
CA GLU A 132 9.08 -9.30 -10.75
C GLU A 132 9.47 -7.87 -11.16
N MET A 133 9.34 -6.88 -10.26
CA MET A 133 9.79 -5.50 -10.54
C MET A 133 11.31 -5.44 -10.80
N GLN A 134 12.10 -6.12 -9.99
CA GLN A 134 13.56 -6.19 -10.17
C GLN A 134 13.94 -6.85 -11.50
N GLN A 135 13.28 -7.94 -11.87
CA GLN A 135 13.45 -8.64 -13.15
C GLN A 135 13.02 -7.78 -14.34
N ALA A 136 11.97 -6.96 -14.17
CA ALA A 136 11.56 -5.94 -15.14
C ALA A 136 12.50 -4.71 -15.19
N GLY A 137 13.63 -4.75 -14.48
CA GLY A 137 14.68 -3.73 -14.54
C GLY A 137 14.48 -2.54 -13.61
N TYR A 138 13.52 -2.57 -12.69
CA TYR A 138 13.26 -1.47 -11.78
C TYR A 138 14.31 -1.38 -10.65
N PHE A 139 14.55 -0.15 -10.22
CA PHE A 139 15.09 0.13 -8.90
C PHE A 139 13.92 0.11 -7.90
N VAL A 140 13.88 -0.88 -7.02
CA VAL A 140 12.78 -1.04 -6.05
C VAL A 140 13.17 -0.39 -4.71
N MET A 141 12.33 0.51 -4.22
CA MET A 141 12.42 1.07 -2.86
C MET A 141 11.24 0.59 -2.02
N LEU A 142 11.53 -0.20 -0.98
CA LEU A 142 10.53 -0.68 -0.03
C LEU A 142 10.55 0.17 1.25
N PHE A 143 9.42 0.77 1.59
CA PHE A 143 9.17 1.44 2.87
C PHE A 143 8.19 0.62 3.68
N PHE A 144 8.62 0.14 4.84
CA PHE A 144 7.73 -0.53 5.79
C PHE A 144 7.36 0.40 6.93
N VAL A 145 6.06 0.57 7.17
CA VAL A 145 5.52 1.34 8.31
C VAL A 145 4.84 0.38 9.27
N GLY A 146 5.56 0.03 10.33
CA GLY A 146 5.14 -0.93 11.35
C GLY A 146 4.34 -0.29 12.50
N LEU A 147 3.65 -1.15 13.24
CA LEU A 147 3.15 -0.88 14.59
C LEU A 147 3.70 -1.98 15.49
N SER A 148 3.87 -1.70 16.78
CA SER A 148 4.41 -2.68 17.72
C SER A 148 3.44 -3.81 18.06
N ASN A 149 2.13 -3.59 17.90
CA ASN A 149 1.11 -4.61 18.14
C ASN A 149 -0.20 -4.31 17.38
N VAL A 150 -1.06 -5.32 17.32
CA VAL A 150 -2.37 -5.25 16.66
C VAL A 150 -3.36 -4.31 17.36
N GLN A 151 -3.26 -4.12 18.68
CA GLN A 151 -4.18 -3.24 19.41
C GLN A 151 -4.02 -1.78 18.98
N LEU A 152 -2.80 -1.33 18.71
CA LEU A 152 -2.55 -0.03 18.11
C LEU A 152 -3.14 0.09 16.70
N SER A 153 -3.12 -1.00 15.91
CA SER A 153 -3.76 -1.03 14.59
C SER A 153 -5.27 -0.86 14.72
N ILE A 154 -5.91 -1.60 15.62
CA ILE A 154 -7.35 -1.50 15.91
C ILE A 154 -7.70 -0.09 16.37
N GLY A 155 -7.04 0.43 17.40
CA GLY A 155 -7.31 1.76 17.94
C GLY A 155 -7.22 2.86 16.87
N ARG A 156 -6.18 2.83 16.03
CA ARG A 156 -6.00 3.82 14.96
C ARG A 156 -7.03 3.68 13.83
N VAL A 157 -7.48 2.46 13.52
CA VAL A 157 -8.58 2.26 12.55
C VAL A 157 -9.90 2.77 13.11
N VAL A 158 -10.20 2.52 14.39
CA VAL A 158 -11.41 3.04 15.05
C VAL A 158 -11.44 4.56 15.04
N THR A 159 -10.34 5.23 15.41
CA THR A 159 -10.24 6.70 15.33
C THR A 159 -10.49 7.21 13.91
N ARG A 160 -9.90 6.57 12.90
CA ARG A 160 -10.11 6.93 11.49
C ARG A 160 -11.57 6.78 11.05
N ILE A 161 -12.27 5.76 11.52
CA ILE A 161 -13.70 5.54 11.22
C ILE A 161 -14.54 6.68 11.81
N ALA A 162 -14.24 7.11 13.05
CA ALA A 162 -14.91 8.24 13.67
C ALA A 162 -14.72 9.55 12.88
N GLU A 163 -13.62 9.67 12.15
CA GLU A 163 -13.32 10.77 11.22
C GLU A 163 -13.89 10.57 9.80
N GLY A 164 -14.71 9.54 9.56
CA GLY A 164 -15.35 9.25 8.26
C GLY A 164 -14.49 8.44 7.27
N GLY A 165 -13.32 7.96 7.71
CA GLY A 165 -12.44 7.14 6.87
C GLY A 165 -12.91 5.70 6.67
N HIS A 166 -12.12 4.93 5.91
CA HIS A 166 -12.44 3.54 5.54
C HIS A 166 -12.46 2.59 6.75
N ALA A 167 -13.52 1.80 6.86
CA ALA A 167 -13.65 0.77 7.88
C ALA A 167 -12.94 -0.53 7.45
N VAL A 168 -12.27 -1.18 8.41
CA VAL A 168 -11.70 -2.52 8.22
C VAL A 168 -12.11 -3.35 9.42
N GLY A 169 -12.75 -4.50 9.18
CA GLY A 169 -13.20 -5.39 10.25
C GLY A 169 -12.05 -5.83 11.17
N VAL A 170 -12.33 -5.91 12.47
CA VAL A 170 -11.33 -6.23 13.50
C VAL A 170 -10.67 -7.58 13.23
N ASP A 171 -11.44 -8.60 12.83
CA ASP A 171 -10.90 -9.92 12.48
C ASP A 171 -9.89 -9.83 11.34
N LYS A 172 -10.17 -9.03 10.30
CA LYS A 172 -9.22 -8.77 9.22
C LYS A 172 -7.95 -8.10 9.74
N LEU A 173 -8.02 -7.22 10.75
CA LEU A 173 -6.83 -6.60 11.35
C LEU A 173 -6.00 -7.63 12.12
N ILE A 174 -6.66 -8.48 12.92
CA ILE A 174 -6.04 -9.56 13.70
C ILE A 174 -5.35 -10.55 12.76
N ASP A 175 -6.02 -11.00 11.71
CA ASP A 175 -5.48 -11.97 10.77
C ASP A 175 -4.34 -11.42 9.91
N ARG A 176 -4.43 -10.16 9.49
CA ARG A 176 -3.44 -9.55 8.59
C ARG A 176 -2.17 -9.14 9.32
N PHE A 177 -2.25 -8.83 10.61
CA PHE A 177 -1.10 -8.34 11.38
C PHE A 177 0.09 -9.32 11.37
N PRO A 178 -0.04 -10.58 11.82
CA PRO A 178 1.08 -11.53 11.81
C PRO A 178 1.51 -11.90 10.38
N ARG A 179 0.58 -11.99 9.42
CA ARG A 179 0.92 -12.26 8.01
C ARG A 179 1.77 -11.16 7.39
N THR A 180 1.49 -9.90 7.72
CA THR A 180 2.29 -8.76 7.27
C THR A 180 3.72 -8.84 7.81
N GLN A 181 3.87 -9.21 9.09
CA GLN A 181 5.17 -9.41 9.72
C GLN A 181 5.96 -10.57 9.09
N LYS A 182 5.29 -11.70 8.84
CA LYS A 182 5.89 -12.84 8.13
C LYS A 182 6.35 -12.45 6.72
N ALA A 183 5.48 -11.79 5.96
CA ALA A 183 5.78 -11.37 4.59
C ALA A 183 6.96 -10.40 4.51
N ILE A 184 7.00 -9.39 5.39
CA ILE A 184 8.09 -8.41 5.37
C ILE A 184 9.42 -8.99 5.87
N ALA A 185 9.39 -9.96 6.80
CA ALA A 185 10.61 -10.62 7.27
C ALA A 185 11.33 -11.43 6.18
N THR A 186 10.61 -11.76 5.09
CA THR A 186 11.17 -12.46 3.92
C THR A 186 11.52 -11.54 2.74
N ALA A 187 11.39 -10.21 2.93
CA ALA A 187 11.51 -9.23 1.85
C ALA A 187 12.93 -8.73 1.57
#